data_AF-A0A944V4A6-F1
#
_entry.id   AF-A0A944V4A6-F1
#
_cell.length_a   1.000
_cell.length_b   1.000
_cell.length_c   1.000
_cell.angle_alpha   90.00
_cell.angle_beta   90.00
_cell.angle_gamma   90.00
#
_symmetry.space_group_name_H-M   'P 1'
#
loop_
_entity.id
_entity.type
_entity.pdbx_description
1 polymer ?
#
loop_
_entity_poly.entity_id
_entity_poly.type
_entity_poly.pdbx_seq_one_letter_code
_entity_poly.pdbx_strand_id
1 'polypeptide(L)'
;MPPSQILPHGGELKHLLASEKEAEQLKAQALEWASLTLSERQVNELELILNGGFSPLDGYMSEADYRSVLSDMRLADGTLFPMPVCLDVSFEFAESLQPGNHIALRDHEGVMLAVLEVSEIWQADIQQEAQSVYGTTSLAHPGVRLFMENRHSVCLSGKVKGLELPLHFDFEFARNTPLELREHFQRMGWTNVVAFTTSEPMHRLQRQVTLDVARELQANILIHPLLGEDQPGDMNRFARVRGYREIVRKYPHQLGILSLLPLSRRSAGPKEALWHAIINQNYGCSHLIVGPQHASPKDVEEAGFYEPFAAQQLVSAYQDKLGITMVPTDEYVYAPSRKMFLPKQKIDQSAEEVLSLTRRQMRQRLLKGESLPEWFTYPDIERELAAVYPSREKIGFTLFFTGLSGSGKSTLARMIHSRLIEEGGRPVTLLDGDVVRLNLSSELGFSKEHRNLNIRRISFVANEITKNGGIAICAPIAPYTQMRRGARELIDQHGAFIEIHVSTPLKVCEARDRKGLYAKARQGIIPEFTGISDPYDEPEHPELRVDTSQGTPMEQAQKIMLYLIREGFLGNDKEEF
;
A
#
# COMPACT_ATOMS: atom_id res chain seq x y z
N MET A 1 -17.51 -25.32 35.65
CA MET A 1 -16.73 -24.07 35.56
C MET A 1 -17.05 -23.44 34.22
N PRO A 2 -17.32 -22.13 34.11
CA PRO A 2 -17.37 -21.51 32.79
C PRO A 2 -16.03 -21.76 32.09
N PRO A 3 -16.02 -21.95 30.76
CA PRO A 3 -14.78 -22.22 30.04
C PRO A 3 -13.76 -21.12 30.32
N SER A 4 -12.51 -21.50 30.57
CA SER A 4 -11.40 -20.63 30.94
C SER A 4 -11.19 -19.54 29.88
N GLN A 5 -11.77 -18.35 30.08
CA GLN A 5 -11.52 -17.20 29.24
C GLN A 5 -10.07 -16.77 29.43
N ILE A 6 -9.35 -16.60 28.32
CA ILE A 6 -7.97 -16.10 28.30
C ILE A 6 -7.97 -14.69 28.91
N LEU A 7 -7.24 -14.51 30.01
CA LEU A 7 -7.15 -13.20 30.65
C LEU A 7 -6.42 -12.22 29.71
N PRO A 8 -6.88 -10.96 29.63
CA PRO A 8 -6.12 -9.90 28.99
C PRO A 8 -4.71 -9.80 29.57
N HIS A 9 -3.78 -9.32 28.76
CA HIS A 9 -2.41 -9.12 29.21
C HIS A 9 -2.35 -8.03 30.28
N GLY A 10 -1.64 -8.30 31.38
CA GLY A 10 -1.69 -7.49 32.60
C GLY A 10 -2.92 -7.72 33.48
N GLY A 11 -3.81 -8.67 33.13
CA GLY A 11 -4.93 -9.13 33.96
C GLY A 11 -6.26 -8.43 33.72
N GLU A 12 -6.25 -7.23 33.12
CA GLU A 12 -7.45 -6.43 32.85
C GLU A 12 -7.40 -5.86 31.42
N LEU A 13 -8.54 -5.91 30.72
CA LEU A 13 -8.67 -5.26 29.42
C LEU A 13 -8.91 -3.77 29.64
N LYS A 14 -8.00 -2.93 29.15
CA LYS A 14 -8.17 -1.48 29.21
C LYS A 14 -9.28 -1.03 28.25
N HIS A 15 -10.23 -0.27 28.78
CA HIS A 15 -11.30 0.35 27.98
C HIS A 15 -11.33 1.83 28.32
N LEU A 16 -10.82 2.65 27.41
CA LEU A 16 -10.52 4.05 27.70
C LEU A 16 -11.53 5.04 27.10
N LEU A 17 -12.60 4.54 26.48
CA LEU A 17 -13.67 5.39 25.97
C LEU A 17 -14.45 6.02 27.13
N ALA A 18 -14.67 7.33 27.00
CA ALA A 18 -15.49 8.13 27.87
C ALA A 18 -16.97 7.77 27.75
N SER A 19 -17.73 8.05 28.81
CA SER A 19 -19.19 8.11 28.67
C SER A 19 -19.58 9.27 27.75
N GLU A 20 -20.75 9.20 27.10
CA GLU A 20 -21.24 10.26 26.20
C GLU A 20 -21.20 11.66 26.86
N LYS A 21 -21.65 11.75 28.11
CA LYS A 21 -21.62 13.00 28.90
C LYS A 21 -20.20 13.51 29.16
N GLU A 22 -19.27 12.61 29.46
CA GLU A 22 -17.86 12.95 29.68
C GLU A 22 -17.20 13.39 28.38
N ALA A 23 -17.51 12.74 27.25
CA ALA A 23 -17.04 13.12 25.94
C ALA A 23 -17.52 14.53 25.54
N GLU A 24 -18.79 14.87 25.78
CA GLU A 24 -19.31 16.23 25.54
C GLU A 24 -18.58 17.29 26.38
N GLN A 25 -18.30 16.99 27.65
CA GLN A 25 -17.55 17.89 28.53
C GLN A 25 -16.11 18.10 28.03
N LEU A 26 -15.43 17.03 27.63
CA LEU A 26 -14.08 17.11 27.06
C LEU A 26 -14.08 17.89 25.73
N LYS A 27 -15.09 17.68 24.86
CA LYS A 27 -15.24 18.44 23.60
C LYS A 27 -15.41 19.96 23.87
N ALA A 28 -16.16 20.34 24.90
CA ALA A 28 -16.35 21.74 25.27
C ALA A 28 -15.06 22.37 25.82
N GLN A 29 -14.30 21.65 26.64
CA GLN A 29 -13.03 22.12 27.22
C GLN A 29 -11.91 22.18 26.16
N ALA A 30 -11.94 21.30 25.16
CA ALA A 30 -10.94 21.22 24.10
C ALA A 30 -10.81 22.45 23.21
N LEU A 31 -11.77 23.39 23.28
CA LEU A 31 -11.69 24.67 22.56
C LEU A 31 -10.47 25.52 22.97
N GLU A 32 -9.96 25.31 24.19
CA GLU A 32 -8.82 26.05 24.74
C GLU A 32 -7.51 25.25 24.67
N TRP A 33 -7.55 24.01 24.22
CA TRP A 33 -6.39 23.11 24.19
C TRP A 33 -5.64 23.15 22.87
N ALA A 34 -4.34 22.87 22.93
CA ALA A 34 -3.57 22.55 21.74
C ALA A 34 -4.19 21.32 21.05
N SER A 35 -4.21 21.33 19.71
CA SER A 35 -4.70 20.22 18.91
C SER A 35 -3.57 19.60 18.12
N LEU A 36 -3.44 18.28 18.19
CA LEU A 36 -2.49 17.50 17.40
C LEU A 36 -3.28 16.68 16.37
N THR A 37 -2.95 16.85 15.09
CA THR A 37 -3.42 15.94 14.02
C THR A 37 -2.48 14.76 13.95
N LEU A 38 -3.01 13.56 14.16
CA LEU A 38 -2.26 12.31 14.20
C LEU A 38 -1.97 11.80 12.77
N SER A 39 -0.81 11.16 12.61
CA SER A 39 -0.53 10.33 11.41
C SER A 39 -1.37 9.05 11.41
N GLU A 40 -1.48 8.37 10.26
CA GLU A 40 -2.25 7.11 10.15
C GLU A 40 -1.69 6.02 11.10
N ARG A 41 -0.37 5.90 11.26
CA ARG A 41 0.26 5.07 12.30
C ARG A 41 -0.24 5.43 13.70
N GLN A 42 -0.21 6.71 14.07
CA GLN A 42 -0.59 7.16 15.41
C GLN A 42 -2.10 6.99 15.66
N VAL A 43 -2.94 7.14 14.64
CA VAL A 43 -4.38 6.83 14.73
C VAL A 43 -4.61 5.34 15.02
N ASN A 44 -3.91 4.45 14.29
CA ASN A 44 -3.98 3.01 14.51
C ASN A 44 -3.50 2.60 15.92
N GLU A 45 -2.40 3.19 16.40
CA GLU A 45 -1.89 2.96 17.75
C GLU A 45 -2.86 3.50 18.81
N LEU A 46 -3.41 4.70 18.62
CA LEU A 46 -4.44 5.26 19.49
C LEU A 46 -5.66 4.34 19.57
N GLU A 47 -6.14 3.81 18.45
CA GLU A 47 -7.28 2.88 18.42
C GLU A 47 -7.04 1.66 19.31
N LEU A 48 -5.85 1.06 19.22
CA LEU A 48 -5.47 -0.11 20.01
C LEU A 48 -5.21 0.22 21.50
N ILE A 49 -4.80 1.44 21.83
CA ILE A 49 -4.76 1.92 23.21
C ILE A 49 -6.20 2.06 23.74
N LEU A 50 -7.08 2.73 23.00
CA LEU A 50 -8.45 3.03 23.43
C LEU A 50 -9.32 1.79 23.61
N ASN A 51 -9.21 0.83 22.68
CA ASN A 51 -10.04 -0.38 22.64
C ASN A 51 -9.46 -1.54 23.48
N GLY A 52 -8.27 -1.39 24.06
CA GLY A 52 -7.62 -2.38 24.91
C GLY A 52 -6.74 -3.41 24.17
N GLY A 53 -6.57 -3.28 22.85
CA GLY A 53 -5.67 -4.12 22.06
C GLY A 53 -4.23 -4.09 22.57
N PHE A 54 -3.80 -2.97 23.15
CA PHE A 54 -2.49 -2.80 23.80
C PHE A 54 -2.49 -2.91 25.33
N SER A 55 -3.52 -3.50 25.94
CA SER A 55 -3.49 -3.78 27.39
C SER A 55 -2.16 -4.45 27.78
N PRO A 56 -1.49 -4.00 28.86
CA PRO A 56 -2.01 -3.14 29.93
C PRO A 56 -1.93 -1.62 29.70
N LEU A 57 -1.46 -1.14 28.54
CA LEU A 57 -1.29 0.30 28.31
C LEU A 57 -2.63 1.06 28.44
N ASP A 58 -2.61 2.16 29.20
CA ASP A 58 -3.73 3.10 29.37
C ASP A 58 -3.41 4.51 28.81
N GLY A 59 -2.33 4.60 28.02
CA GLY A 59 -1.81 5.83 27.43
C GLY A 59 -0.52 5.59 26.66
N TYR A 60 0.17 6.67 26.29
CA TYR A 60 1.47 6.60 25.65
C TYR A 60 2.58 6.44 26.69
N MET A 61 3.59 5.63 26.36
CA MET A 61 4.65 5.21 27.29
C MET A 61 5.41 6.39 27.90
N SER A 62 5.69 6.30 29.21
CA SER A 62 6.64 7.18 29.90
C SER A 62 8.06 7.01 29.37
N GLU A 63 8.97 7.94 29.70
CA GLU A 63 10.39 7.75 29.35
C GLU A 63 10.96 6.49 30.02
N ALA A 64 10.52 6.18 31.23
CA ALA A 64 10.93 4.99 31.97
C ALA A 64 10.44 3.70 31.31
N ASP A 65 9.17 3.64 30.90
CA ASP A 65 8.62 2.50 30.17
C ASP A 65 9.34 2.32 28.84
N TYR A 66 9.51 3.40 28.07
CA TYR A 66 10.22 3.37 26.80
C TYR A 66 11.63 2.80 26.93
N ARG A 67 12.43 3.34 27.86
CA ARG A 67 13.81 2.87 28.09
C ARG A 67 13.84 1.39 28.50
N SER A 68 12.93 0.98 29.38
CA SER A 68 12.83 -0.41 29.84
C SER A 68 12.38 -1.37 28.73
N VAL A 69 11.50 -0.93 27.83
CA VAL A 69 11.07 -1.71 26.66
C VAL A 69 12.24 -1.92 25.70
N LEU A 70 13.07 -0.88 25.50
CA LEU A 70 14.25 -1.01 24.64
C LEU A 70 15.32 -1.93 25.23
N SER A 71 15.53 -1.95 26.55
CA SER A 71 16.52 -2.81 27.18
C SER A 71 16.04 -4.25 27.40
N ASP A 72 14.83 -4.40 27.93
CA ASP A 72 14.39 -5.65 28.55
C ASP A 72 13.04 -6.18 28.01
N MET A 73 12.43 -5.48 27.05
CA MET A 73 11.09 -5.77 26.52
C MET A 73 10.03 -5.78 27.63
N ARG A 74 10.16 -4.89 28.61
CA ARG A 74 9.22 -4.75 29.73
C ARG A 74 8.85 -3.30 29.93
N LEU A 75 7.65 -3.07 30.44
CA LEU A 75 7.27 -1.80 31.05
C LEU A 75 8.02 -1.63 32.38
N ALA A 76 8.03 -0.42 32.92
CA ALA A 76 8.73 -0.09 34.16
C ALA A 76 8.21 -0.88 35.37
N ASP A 77 6.95 -1.34 35.34
CA ASP A 77 6.35 -2.22 36.34
C ASP A 77 6.78 -3.70 36.22
N GLY A 78 7.57 -4.03 35.21
CA GLY A 78 8.06 -5.37 34.91
C GLY A 78 7.17 -6.20 33.98
N THR A 79 6.00 -5.69 33.58
CA THR A 79 5.09 -6.36 32.65
C THR A 79 5.73 -6.48 31.27
N LEU A 80 5.64 -7.66 30.64
CA LEU A 80 6.22 -7.89 29.32
C LEU A 80 5.56 -7.01 28.25
N PHE A 81 6.34 -6.22 27.51
CA PHE A 81 5.86 -5.47 26.36
C PHE A 81 7.05 -5.18 25.42
N PRO A 82 7.12 -5.79 24.21
CA PRO A 82 8.35 -5.80 23.42
C PRO A 82 8.54 -4.60 22.48
N MET A 83 7.55 -3.72 22.38
CA MET A 83 7.48 -2.70 21.32
C MET A 83 7.18 -1.31 21.90
N PRO A 84 7.96 -0.26 21.59
CA PRO A 84 7.67 1.08 22.09
C PRO A 84 6.43 1.67 21.43
N VAL A 85 5.50 2.21 22.23
CA VAL A 85 4.28 2.90 21.79
C VAL A 85 4.30 4.31 22.37
N CYS A 86 4.75 5.27 21.57
CA CYS A 86 5.05 6.64 22.01
C CYS A 86 4.44 7.63 21.02
N LEU A 87 3.80 8.68 21.54
CA LEU A 87 3.30 9.78 20.71
C LEU A 87 4.44 10.75 20.40
N ASP A 88 5.00 10.66 19.20
CA ASP A 88 5.99 11.60 18.71
C ASP A 88 5.38 12.85 18.06
N VAL A 89 6.01 13.99 18.29
CA VAL A 89 5.59 15.29 17.80
C VAL A 89 6.77 16.11 17.30
N SER A 90 6.50 17.11 16.47
CA SER A 90 7.54 18.06 16.06
C SER A 90 8.05 18.86 17.28
N PHE A 91 9.28 19.36 17.17
CA PHE A 91 9.89 20.17 18.21
C PHE A 91 9.07 21.45 18.46
N GLU A 92 8.62 22.10 17.40
CA GLU A 92 7.83 23.33 17.46
C GLU A 92 6.49 23.12 18.19
N PHE A 93 5.85 21.96 17.99
CA PHE A 93 4.63 21.64 18.71
C PHE A 93 4.91 21.42 20.20
N ALA A 94 5.98 20.69 20.54
CA ALA A 94 6.36 20.42 21.92
C ALA A 94 6.76 21.66 22.72
N GLU A 95 7.36 22.68 22.10
CA GLU A 95 7.74 23.93 22.78
C GLU A 95 6.55 24.68 23.38
N SER A 96 5.35 24.48 22.81
CA SER A 96 4.12 25.12 23.29
C SER A 96 3.48 24.42 24.50
N LEU A 97 4.06 23.29 24.95
CA LEU A 97 3.45 22.38 25.91
C LEU A 97 4.27 22.27 27.21
N GLN A 98 3.58 21.92 28.29
CA GLN A 98 4.14 21.60 29.59
C GLN A 98 3.40 20.42 30.22
N PRO A 99 4.04 19.64 31.11
CA PRO A 99 3.33 18.66 31.93
C PRO A 99 2.09 19.25 32.61
N GLY A 100 0.99 18.51 32.61
CA GLY A 100 -0.35 18.92 33.05
C GLY A 100 -1.20 19.56 31.95
N ASN A 101 -0.65 19.88 30.78
CA ASN A 101 -1.44 20.33 29.64
C ASN A 101 -2.31 19.19 29.10
N HIS A 102 -3.48 19.57 28.57
CA HIS A 102 -4.35 18.68 27.83
C HIS A 102 -4.19 18.94 26.33
N ILE A 103 -4.16 17.88 25.53
CA ILE A 103 -4.05 17.95 24.08
C ILE A 103 -5.24 17.22 23.46
N ALA A 104 -5.91 17.88 22.53
CA ALA A 104 -6.92 17.24 21.68
C ALA A 104 -6.22 16.44 20.56
N LEU A 105 -6.38 15.13 20.57
CA LEU A 105 -5.87 14.23 19.53
C LEU A 105 -6.92 14.09 18.43
N ARG A 106 -6.55 14.44 17.19
CA ARG A 106 -7.45 14.49 16.05
C ARG A 106 -6.97 13.60 14.91
N ASP A 107 -7.90 13.11 14.11
CA ASP A 107 -7.57 12.51 12.81
C ASP A 107 -7.33 13.59 11.74
N HIS A 108 -7.03 13.14 10.52
CA HIS A 108 -6.78 13.99 9.36
C HIS A 108 -8.01 14.77 8.86
N GLU A 109 -9.23 14.37 9.24
CA GLU A 109 -10.47 15.09 8.95
C GLU A 109 -10.78 16.14 10.04
N GLY A 110 -10.00 16.16 11.11
CA GLY A 110 -10.14 17.07 12.25
C GLY A 110 -11.09 16.55 13.34
N VAL A 111 -11.58 15.33 13.23
CA VAL A 111 -12.42 14.69 14.26
C VAL A 111 -11.58 14.46 15.51
N MET A 112 -12.10 14.87 16.66
CA MET A 112 -11.41 14.71 17.94
C MET A 112 -11.67 13.31 18.50
N LEU A 113 -10.64 12.47 18.45
CA LEU A 113 -10.72 11.06 18.87
C LEU A 113 -10.49 10.89 20.36
N ALA A 114 -9.56 11.65 20.94
CA ALA A 114 -9.15 11.48 22.32
C ALA A 114 -8.55 12.75 22.91
N VAL A 115 -8.36 12.73 24.23
CA VAL A 115 -7.58 13.71 24.98
C VAL A 115 -6.37 13.01 25.60
N LEU A 116 -5.21 13.66 25.50
CA LEU A 116 -4.01 13.28 26.23
C LEU A 116 -3.78 14.29 27.35
N GLU A 117 -3.68 13.82 28.60
CA GLU A 117 -3.11 14.61 29.70
C GLU A 117 -1.60 14.37 29.73
N VAL A 118 -0.81 15.38 29.35
CA VAL A 118 0.64 15.26 29.22
C VAL A 118 1.27 15.11 30.60
N SER A 119 1.95 13.99 30.86
CA SER A 119 2.72 13.79 32.09
C SER A 119 4.19 14.14 31.92
N GLU A 120 4.77 13.86 30.75
CA GLU A 120 6.19 14.06 30.46
C GLU A 120 6.38 14.47 29.00
N ILE A 121 7.43 15.26 28.75
CA ILE A 121 7.92 15.62 27.42
C ILE A 121 9.40 15.28 27.42
N TRP A 122 9.83 14.37 26.53
CA TRP A 122 11.19 13.82 26.54
C TRP A 122 11.68 13.54 25.12
N GLN A 123 12.98 13.31 24.97
CA GLN A 123 13.61 13.09 23.67
C GLN A 123 14.11 11.66 23.51
N ALA A 124 13.64 10.98 22.47
CA ALA A 124 14.04 9.63 22.10
C ALA A 124 15.34 9.63 21.28
N ASP A 125 16.23 8.68 21.58
CA ASP A 125 17.33 8.32 20.69
C ASP A 125 16.81 7.37 19.59
N ILE A 126 16.53 7.95 18.42
CA ILE A 126 15.96 7.23 17.27
C ILE A 126 16.90 6.14 16.75
N GLN A 127 18.22 6.34 16.83
CA GLN A 127 19.18 5.33 16.37
C GLN A 127 19.22 4.14 17.32
N GLN A 128 19.21 4.41 18.63
CA GLN A 128 19.11 3.38 19.64
C GLN A 128 17.78 2.61 19.55
N GLU A 129 16.67 3.32 19.34
CA GLU A 129 15.34 2.70 19.15
C GLU A 129 15.37 1.75 17.97
N ALA A 130 15.88 2.21 16.81
CA ALA A 130 15.95 1.38 15.63
C ALA A 130 16.82 0.14 15.83
N GLN A 131 18.01 0.31 16.42
CA GLN A 131 18.91 -0.80 16.70
C GLN A 131 18.28 -1.81 17.68
N SER A 132 17.59 -1.35 18.71
CA SER A 132 16.94 -2.24 19.69
C SER A 132 15.71 -2.94 19.11
N VAL A 133 14.84 -2.23 18.39
CA VAL A 133 13.57 -2.77 17.89
C VAL A 133 13.80 -3.68 16.69
N TYR A 134 14.61 -3.24 15.72
CA TYR A 134 14.78 -3.96 14.45
C TYR A 134 16.05 -4.81 14.41
N GLY A 135 17.00 -4.60 15.33
CA GLY A 135 18.32 -5.25 15.29
C GLY A 135 19.29 -4.61 14.29
N THR A 136 18.88 -3.53 13.62
CA THR A 136 19.69 -2.82 12.62
C THR A 136 19.22 -1.36 12.49
N THR A 137 20.12 -0.48 12.07
CA THR A 137 19.82 0.90 11.65
C THR A 137 19.85 1.08 10.13
N SER A 138 20.01 -0.02 9.36
CA SER A 138 20.09 0.03 7.91
C SER A 138 18.77 0.44 7.26
N LEU A 139 18.82 1.47 6.42
CA LEU A 139 17.69 1.88 5.58
C LEU A 139 17.31 0.85 4.50
N ALA A 140 18.10 -0.22 4.32
CA ALA A 140 17.67 -1.36 3.52
C ALA A 140 16.49 -2.10 4.17
N HIS A 141 16.37 -2.04 5.50
CA HIS A 141 15.23 -2.59 6.22
C HIS A 141 14.01 -1.68 6.04
N PRO A 142 12.89 -2.15 5.46
CA PRO A 142 11.74 -1.30 5.15
C PRO A 142 11.11 -0.67 6.40
N GLY A 143 11.00 -1.44 7.49
CA GLY A 143 10.58 -0.94 8.80
C GLY A 143 11.45 0.21 9.34
N VAL A 144 12.78 0.04 9.36
CA VAL A 144 13.73 1.09 9.77
C VAL A 144 13.63 2.30 8.86
N ARG A 145 13.53 2.12 7.54
CA ARG A 145 13.41 3.24 6.59
C ARG A 145 12.19 4.10 6.91
N LEU A 146 11.01 3.49 6.98
CA LEU A 146 9.76 4.19 7.29
C LEU A 146 9.80 4.82 8.69
N PHE A 147 10.40 4.12 9.66
CA PHE A 147 10.60 4.66 11.00
C PHE A 147 11.49 5.92 10.96
N MET A 148 12.65 5.88 10.31
CA MET A 148 13.57 7.01 10.22
C MET A 148 13.00 8.19 9.43
N GLU A 149 12.20 7.93 8.40
CA GLU A 149 11.59 8.97 7.55
C GLU A 149 10.45 9.72 8.27
N ASN A 150 9.66 9.03 9.09
CA ASN A 150 8.41 9.56 9.63
C ASN A 150 8.42 9.82 11.15
N ARG A 151 9.46 9.40 11.88
CA ARG A 151 9.52 9.51 13.34
C ARG A 151 10.13 10.84 13.78
N HIS A 152 9.43 11.58 14.64
CA HIS A 152 10.02 12.71 15.37
C HIS A 152 10.74 12.25 16.64
N SER A 153 11.73 13.03 17.09
CA SER A 153 12.51 12.69 18.28
C SER A 153 11.86 13.07 19.60
N VAL A 154 10.92 14.02 19.62
CA VAL A 154 10.25 14.45 20.86
C VAL A 154 9.01 13.61 21.09
N CYS A 155 8.90 13.01 22.27
CA CYS A 155 7.79 12.16 22.67
C CYS A 155 6.99 12.79 23.81
N LEU A 156 5.68 12.59 23.76
CA LEU A 156 4.74 12.97 24.81
C LEU A 156 4.25 11.70 25.53
N SER A 157 4.39 11.70 26.85
CA SER A 157 3.82 10.67 27.72
C SER A 157 2.52 11.18 28.32
N GLY A 158 1.60 10.28 28.61
CA GLY A 158 0.39 10.68 29.31
C GLY A 158 -0.74 9.68 29.21
N LYS A 159 -1.73 9.84 30.09
CA LYS A 159 -2.96 9.06 30.07
C LYS A 159 -3.86 9.55 28.95
N VAL A 160 -4.47 8.58 28.28
CA VAL A 160 -5.38 8.86 27.17
C VAL A 160 -6.81 8.60 27.60
N LYS A 161 -7.70 9.52 27.25
CA LYS A 161 -9.14 9.35 27.39
C LYS A 161 -9.80 9.48 26.02
N GLY A 162 -10.38 8.40 25.53
CA GLY A 162 -11.03 8.35 24.22
C GLY A 162 -12.41 8.96 24.25
N LEU A 163 -12.77 9.71 23.22
CA LEU A 163 -14.12 10.22 22.99
C LEU A 163 -14.85 9.29 22.03
N GLU A 164 -14.15 8.83 20.99
CA GLU A 164 -14.65 7.91 19.97
C GLU A 164 -13.47 7.14 19.34
N LEU A 165 -13.75 5.97 18.77
CA LEU A 165 -12.77 5.24 17.95
C LEU A 165 -12.69 5.89 16.56
N PRO A 166 -11.56 5.75 15.84
CA PRO A 166 -11.46 6.22 14.46
C PRO A 166 -12.57 5.64 13.58
N LEU A 167 -13.16 6.47 12.72
CA LEU A 167 -14.16 6.03 11.76
C LEU A 167 -13.47 5.34 10.58
N HIS A 168 -13.91 4.11 10.30
CA HIS A 168 -13.46 3.35 9.14
C HIS A 168 -14.64 3.09 8.21
N PHE A 169 -14.56 3.59 6.97
CA PHE A 169 -15.61 3.41 5.95
C PHE A 169 -15.43 2.13 5.11
N ASP A 170 -14.36 1.38 5.35
CA ASP A 170 -14.02 0.17 4.63
C ASP A 170 -14.12 -1.08 5.52
N PHE A 171 -14.78 -2.10 4.98
CA PHE A 171 -14.87 -3.43 5.57
C PHE A 171 -15.35 -3.45 7.04
N GLU A 172 -16.25 -2.54 7.41
CA GLU A 172 -16.82 -2.39 8.76
C GLU A 172 -17.25 -3.72 9.39
N PHE A 173 -17.85 -4.63 8.58
CA PHE A 173 -18.30 -5.94 9.02
C PHE A 173 -17.20 -6.85 9.59
N ALA A 174 -15.94 -6.57 9.30
CA ALA A 174 -14.78 -7.34 9.73
C ALA A 174 -13.88 -6.57 10.69
N ARG A 175 -14.28 -5.38 11.16
CA ARG A 175 -13.53 -4.65 12.19
C ARG A 175 -14.17 -4.94 13.53
N ASN A 176 -13.39 -5.46 14.46
CA ASN A 176 -13.88 -5.76 15.80
C ASN A 176 -12.88 -5.26 16.83
N THR A 177 -13.41 -4.76 17.94
CA THR A 177 -12.62 -4.50 19.15
C THR A 177 -12.33 -5.81 19.89
N PRO A 178 -11.33 -5.81 20.81
CA PRO A 178 -11.10 -6.95 21.70
C PRO A 178 -12.34 -7.40 22.47
N LEU A 179 -13.16 -6.46 22.94
CA LEU A 179 -14.40 -6.76 23.66
C LEU A 179 -15.40 -7.47 22.76
N GLU A 180 -15.66 -6.95 21.56
CA GLU A 180 -16.61 -7.54 20.61
C GLU A 180 -16.20 -8.95 20.18
N LEU A 181 -14.91 -9.21 19.94
CA LEU A 181 -14.44 -10.56 19.61
C LEU A 181 -14.57 -11.53 20.79
N ARG A 182 -14.23 -11.10 22.01
CA ARG A 182 -14.42 -11.92 23.21
C ARG A 182 -15.89 -12.29 23.42
N GLU A 183 -16.79 -11.32 23.29
CA GLU A 183 -18.24 -11.56 23.35
C GLU A 183 -18.71 -12.47 22.22
N HIS A 184 -18.19 -12.30 21.01
CA HIS A 184 -18.47 -13.19 19.89
C HIS A 184 -18.05 -14.63 20.19
N PHE A 185 -16.81 -14.85 20.67
CA PHE A 185 -16.32 -16.18 21.04
C PHE A 185 -17.20 -16.80 22.13
N GLN A 186 -17.56 -16.03 23.16
CA GLN A 186 -18.44 -16.50 24.22
C GLN A 186 -19.82 -16.89 23.69
N ARG A 187 -20.42 -16.06 22.82
CA ARG A 187 -21.74 -16.31 22.22
C ARG A 187 -21.74 -17.56 21.35
N MET A 188 -20.64 -17.82 20.64
CA MET A 188 -20.46 -19.00 19.80
C MET A 188 -20.01 -20.24 20.58
N GLY A 189 -19.73 -20.11 21.89
CA GLY A 189 -19.19 -21.20 22.71
C GLY A 189 -17.76 -21.59 22.35
N TRP A 190 -17.00 -20.68 21.73
CA TRP A 190 -15.60 -20.91 21.34
C TRP A 190 -14.69 -20.78 22.56
N THR A 191 -13.99 -21.85 22.88
CA THR A 191 -13.06 -21.90 24.02
C THR A 191 -11.60 -21.85 23.54
N ASN A 192 -11.29 -22.65 22.51
CA ASN A 192 -10.01 -22.63 21.84
C ASN A 192 -10.15 -21.85 20.53
N VAL A 193 -9.45 -20.72 20.44
CA VAL A 193 -9.32 -19.90 19.24
C VAL A 193 -7.85 -19.75 18.89
N VAL A 194 -7.48 -20.13 17.67
CA VAL A 194 -6.14 -19.95 17.11
C VAL A 194 -6.11 -18.74 16.18
N ALA A 195 -5.25 -17.79 16.49
CA ALA A 195 -5.00 -16.62 15.67
C ALA A 195 -3.99 -16.95 14.56
N PHE A 196 -4.30 -16.48 13.35
CA PHE A 196 -3.36 -16.38 12.24
C PHE A 196 -3.21 -14.91 11.84
N THR A 197 -2.10 -14.30 12.28
CA THR A 197 -1.76 -12.92 11.95
C THR A 197 -0.91 -12.86 10.70
N THR A 198 -1.33 -12.07 9.72
CA THR A 198 -0.65 -11.92 8.43
C THR A 198 -0.82 -10.51 7.91
N SER A 199 0.13 -10.01 7.15
CA SER A 199 -0.01 -8.76 6.40
C SER A 199 -0.02 -9.02 4.89
N GLU A 200 -0.25 -10.27 4.53
CA GLU A 200 0.07 -10.87 3.24
C GLU A 200 -1.09 -11.72 2.74
N PRO A 201 -1.35 -11.73 1.43
CA PRO A 201 -2.38 -12.57 0.86
C PRO A 201 -2.18 -14.02 1.30
N MET A 202 -3.29 -14.63 1.71
CA MET A 202 -3.29 -16.05 2.03
C MET A 202 -3.60 -16.87 0.78
N HIS A 203 -2.91 -18.01 0.66
CA HIS A 203 -3.11 -18.97 -0.41
C HIS A 203 -3.43 -20.36 0.18
N ARG A 204 -3.40 -21.41 -0.66
CA ARG A 204 -3.73 -22.77 -0.23
C ARG A 204 -2.83 -23.27 0.90
N LEU A 205 -1.56 -22.88 0.90
CA LEU A 205 -0.62 -23.20 1.97
C LEU A 205 -1.11 -22.69 3.33
N GLN A 206 -1.36 -21.38 3.45
CA GLN A 206 -1.76 -20.79 4.74
C GLN A 206 -3.10 -21.36 5.21
N ARG A 207 -4.03 -21.60 4.28
CA ARG A 207 -5.31 -22.27 4.59
C ARG A 207 -5.12 -23.70 5.08
N GLN A 208 -4.18 -24.47 4.52
CA GLN A 208 -3.89 -25.82 4.98
C GLN A 208 -3.27 -25.78 6.39
N VAL A 209 -2.23 -24.97 6.60
CA VAL A 209 -1.52 -24.87 7.88
C VAL A 209 -2.47 -24.50 9.02
N THR A 210 -3.29 -23.46 8.83
CA THR A 210 -4.27 -23.03 9.84
C THR A 210 -5.33 -24.09 10.13
N LEU A 211 -5.80 -24.81 9.11
CA LEU A 211 -6.77 -25.90 9.29
C LEU A 211 -6.15 -27.14 9.96
N ASP A 212 -4.89 -27.44 9.69
CA ASP A 212 -4.16 -28.55 10.32
C ASP A 212 -3.97 -28.26 11.81
N VAL A 213 -3.50 -27.06 12.15
CA VAL A 213 -3.36 -26.59 13.54
C VAL A 213 -4.71 -26.58 14.27
N ALA A 214 -5.76 -26.05 13.64
CA ALA A 214 -7.08 -26.03 14.25
C ALA A 214 -7.63 -27.43 14.54
N ARG A 215 -7.37 -28.40 13.66
CA ARG A 215 -7.75 -29.80 13.87
C ARG A 215 -6.99 -30.44 15.03
N GLU A 216 -5.68 -30.22 15.10
CA GLU A 216 -4.83 -30.74 16.17
C GLU A 216 -5.25 -30.22 17.55
N LEU A 217 -5.57 -28.92 17.63
CA LEU A 217 -5.94 -28.24 18.88
C LEU A 217 -7.44 -28.29 19.20
N GLN A 218 -8.25 -28.87 18.31
CA GLN A 218 -9.70 -28.81 18.38
C GLN A 218 -10.20 -27.37 18.58
N ALA A 219 -9.65 -26.44 17.79
CA ALA A 219 -9.85 -25.00 17.92
C ALA A 219 -10.59 -24.40 16.72
N ASN A 220 -11.20 -23.24 16.94
CA ASN A 220 -11.69 -22.36 15.88
C ASN A 220 -10.60 -21.40 15.43
N ILE A 221 -10.73 -20.81 14.25
CA ILE A 221 -9.70 -20.01 13.61
C ILE A 221 -10.13 -18.54 13.58
N LEU A 222 -9.27 -17.65 14.06
CA LEU A 222 -9.33 -16.23 13.78
C LEU A 222 -8.28 -15.90 12.72
N ILE A 223 -8.72 -15.55 11.52
CA ILE A 223 -7.86 -14.91 10.53
C ILE A 223 -7.79 -13.43 10.89
N HIS A 224 -6.63 -12.99 11.39
CA HIS A 224 -6.45 -11.68 12.01
C HIS A 224 -5.40 -10.83 11.26
N PRO A 225 -5.66 -10.45 10.00
CA PRO A 225 -4.69 -9.74 9.20
C PRO A 225 -4.47 -8.31 9.70
N LEU A 226 -3.23 -7.84 9.54
CA LEU A 226 -2.85 -6.45 9.80
C LEU A 226 -3.43 -5.56 8.71
N LEU A 227 -4.02 -4.45 9.13
CA LEU A 227 -4.57 -3.42 8.28
C LEU A 227 -4.18 -2.04 8.83
N GLY A 228 -2.94 -1.64 8.54
CA GLY A 228 -2.46 -0.27 8.73
C GLY A 228 -1.99 0.32 7.40
N GLU A 229 -1.02 1.23 7.47
CA GLU A 229 -0.42 1.87 6.29
C GLU A 229 0.16 0.84 5.30
N ASP A 230 -0.17 0.98 4.02
CA ASP A 230 0.43 0.17 2.95
C ASP A 230 1.90 0.57 2.76
N GLN A 231 2.82 -0.38 2.85
CA GLN A 231 4.26 -0.14 2.66
C GLN A 231 4.65 -0.24 1.18
N PRO A 232 5.73 0.41 0.71
CA PRO A 232 6.20 0.25 -0.66
C PRO A 232 6.44 -1.22 -1.03
N GLY A 233 5.76 -1.69 -2.07
CA GLY A 233 5.82 -3.09 -2.52
C GLY A 233 4.70 -3.97 -1.97
N ASP A 234 3.95 -3.51 -0.97
CA ASP A 234 2.75 -4.20 -0.50
C ASP A 234 1.71 -4.35 -1.60
N MET A 235 0.94 -5.41 -1.49
CA MET A 235 -0.30 -5.50 -2.22
C MET A 235 -1.32 -4.52 -1.63
N ASN A 236 -2.01 -3.78 -2.50
CA ASN A 236 -3.08 -2.87 -2.11
C ASN A 236 -4.03 -3.50 -1.08
N ARG A 237 -4.29 -2.77 0.01
CA ARG A 237 -5.10 -3.27 1.14
C ARG A 237 -6.46 -3.82 0.74
N PHE A 238 -7.17 -3.19 -0.19
CA PHE A 238 -8.52 -3.62 -0.57
C PHE A 238 -8.50 -4.98 -1.28
N ALA A 239 -7.49 -5.24 -2.13
CA ALA A 239 -7.33 -6.55 -2.74
C ALA A 239 -6.96 -7.62 -1.72
N ARG A 240 -6.12 -7.30 -0.72
CA ARG A 240 -5.80 -8.24 0.38
C ARG A 240 -7.05 -8.64 1.13
N VAL A 241 -7.86 -7.66 1.56
CA VAL A 241 -9.07 -7.92 2.34
C VAL A 241 -10.12 -8.70 1.54
N ARG A 242 -10.31 -8.39 0.25
CA ARG A 242 -11.18 -9.20 -0.62
C ARG A 242 -10.65 -10.63 -0.76
N GLY A 243 -9.34 -10.81 -0.90
CA GLY A 243 -8.69 -12.13 -0.88
C GLY A 243 -8.95 -12.91 0.42
N TYR A 244 -8.83 -12.26 1.59
CA TYR A 244 -9.15 -12.90 2.88
C TYR A 244 -10.62 -13.28 3.00
N ARG A 245 -11.53 -12.45 2.49
CA ARG A 245 -12.96 -12.78 2.46
C ARG A 245 -13.21 -14.05 1.63
N GLU A 246 -12.53 -14.20 0.50
CA GLU A 246 -12.66 -15.41 -0.32
C GLU A 246 -11.99 -16.63 0.31
N ILE A 247 -10.87 -16.48 1.03
CA ILE A 247 -10.21 -17.61 1.69
C ILE A 247 -10.99 -18.13 2.89
N VAL A 248 -11.62 -17.25 3.66
CA VAL A 248 -12.42 -17.62 4.84
C VAL A 248 -13.60 -18.52 4.43
N ARG A 249 -14.19 -18.28 3.26
CA ARG A 249 -15.22 -19.15 2.66
C ARG A 249 -14.73 -20.55 2.30
N LYS A 250 -13.41 -20.79 2.26
CA LYS A 250 -12.83 -22.11 1.96
C LYS A 250 -12.60 -22.95 3.23
N TYR A 251 -12.91 -22.45 4.44
CA TYR A 251 -12.93 -23.28 5.65
C TYR A 251 -14.29 -23.98 5.81
N PRO A 252 -14.31 -25.23 6.29
CA PRO A 252 -15.56 -25.96 6.50
C PRO A 252 -16.34 -25.43 7.71
N HIS A 253 -17.66 -25.58 7.70
CA HIS A 253 -18.56 -25.39 8.87
C HIS A 253 -18.36 -24.08 9.66
N GLN A 254 -17.98 -22.97 9.01
CA GLN A 254 -17.72 -21.68 9.69
C GLN A 254 -16.62 -21.78 10.78
N LEU A 255 -15.67 -22.71 10.63
CA LEU A 255 -14.52 -22.88 11.54
C LEU A 255 -13.61 -21.66 11.61
N GLY A 256 -13.66 -20.77 10.62
CA GLY A 256 -12.84 -19.56 10.56
C GLY A 256 -13.68 -18.31 10.44
N ILE A 257 -13.32 -17.27 11.18
CA ILE A 257 -13.81 -15.91 11.00
C ILE A 257 -12.68 -14.97 10.59
N LEU A 258 -13.06 -13.83 10.02
CA LEU A 258 -12.16 -12.73 9.65
C LEU A 258 -12.38 -11.57 10.61
N SER A 259 -11.30 -11.05 11.19
CA SER A 259 -11.30 -9.75 11.86
C SER A 259 -10.06 -8.97 11.43
N LEU A 260 -10.17 -7.68 11.18
CA LEU A 260 -9.10 -6.82 10.68
C LEU A 260 -8.47 -6.12 11.88
N LEU A 261 -7.15 -6.27 12.02
CA LEU A 261 -6.40 -5.66 13.11
C LEU A 261 -5.87 -4.29 12.65
N PRO A 262 -6.30 -3.15 13.24
CA PRO A 262 -5.82 -1.80 12.89
C PRO A 262 -4.39 -1.58 13.41
N LEU A 263 -3.44 -2.35 12.91
CA LEU A 263 -2.03 -2.32 13.31
C LEU A 263 -1.17 -2.05 12.09
N SER A 264 -0.39 -0.97 12.17
CA SER A 264 0.65 -0.68 11.20
C SER A 264 1.83 -1.62 11.39
N ARG A 265 2.17 -2.36 10.34
CA ARG A 265 3.29 -3.32 10.35
C ARG A 265 4.60 -2.60 10.62
N ARG A 266 5.40 -3.09 11.55
CA ARG A 266 6.79 -2.58 11.76
C ARG A 266 7.81 -3.40 10.97
N SER A 267 7.49 -4.64 10.64
CA SER A 267 8.42 -5.63 10.09
C SER A 267 9.60 -5.91 11.03
N ALA A 268 9.39 -5.90 12.34
CA ALA A 268 10.42 -6.07 13.37
C ALA A 268 10.58 -7.54 13.83
N GLY A 269 10.17 -8.49 12.97
CA GLY A 269 10.46 -9.92 13.12
C GLY A 269 10.11 -10.46 14.51
N PRO A 270 11.11 -10.96 15.29
CA PRO A 270 10.86 -11.57 16.59
C PRO A 270 10.11 -10.68 17.59
N LYS A 271 10.49 -9.40 17.74
CA LYS A 271 9.86 -8.50 18.72
C LYS A 271 8.39 -8.24 18.36
N GLU A 272 8.10 -8.09 17.06
CA GLU A 272 6.73 -7.93 16.58
C GLU A 272 5.92 -9.22 16.68
N ALA A 273 6.53 -10.41 16.54
CA ALA A 273 5.85 -11.67 16.81
C ALA A 273 5.42 -11.80 18.28
N LEU A 274 6.28 -11.39 19.22
CA LEU A 274 5.94 -11.33 20.64
C LEU A 274 4.85 -10.28 20.93
N TRP A 275 4.88 -9.16 20.22
CA TRP A 275 3.83 -8.15 20.30
C TRP A 275 2.49 -8.67 19.78
N HIS A 276 2.48 -9.37 18.65
CA HIS A 276 1.30 -10.04 18.12
C HIS A 276 0.71 -11.05 19.12
N ALA A 277 1.53 -11.74 19.91
CA ALA A 277 1.04 -12.63 20.96
C ALA A 277 0.24 -11.86 22.02
N ILE A 278 0.80 -10.76 22.54
CA ILE A 278 0.12 -9.88 23.52
C ILE A 278 -1.20 -9.34 22.94
N ILE A 279 -1.17 -8.84 21.71
CA ILE A 279 -2.36 -8.28 21.06
C ILE A 279 -3.41 -9.38 20.89
N ASN A 280 -3.09 -10.52 20.29
CA ASN A 280 -4.07 -11.59 20.09
C ASN A 280 -4.59 -12.18 21.42
N GLN A 281 -3.78 -12.18 22.47
CA GLN A 281 -4.23 -12.49 23.83
C GLN A 281 -5.28 -11.49 24.29
N ASN A 282 -5.05 -10.18 24.11
CA ASN A 282 -6.02 -9.13 24.44
C ASN A 282 -7.32 -9.28 23.65
N TYR A 283 -7.25 -9.72 22.40
CA TYR A 283 -8.41 -10.08 21.57
C TYR A 283 -9.09 -11.41 21.94
N GLY A 284 -8.58 -12.13 22.96
CA GLY A 284 -9.21 -13.35 23.49
C GLY A 284 -8.78 -14.64 22.81
N CYS A 285 -7.74 -14.63 21.99
CA CYS A 285 -7.21 -15.84 21.38
C CYS A 285 -6.41 -16.67 22.39
N SER A 286 -6.62 -17.98 22.35
CA SER A 286 -5.91 -18.97 23.18
C SER A 286 -4.58 -19.42 22.58
N HIS A 287 -4.45 -19.36 21.26
CA HIS A 287 -3.27 -19.82 20.54
C HIS A 287 -2.88 -18.83 19.44
N LEU A 288 -1.59 -18.74 19.12
CA LEU A 288 -1.08 -17.95 17.99
C LEU A 288 -0.15 -18.80 17.12
N ILE A 289 -0.43 -18.88 15.83
CA ILE A 289 0.49 -19.50 14.87
C ILE A 289 1.66 -18.56 14.61
N VAL A 290 2.89 -19.07 14.81
CA VAL A 290 4.14 -18.34 14.50
C VAL A 290 4.94 -19.13 13.48
N GLY A 291 5.07 -18.58 12.28
CA GLY A 291 5.82 -19.22 11.18
C GLY A 291 7.32 -18.97 11.21
N PRO A 292 8.10 -19.58 10.29
CA PRO A 292 9.56 -19.47 10.26
C PRO A 292 10.08 -18.05 10.05
N GLN A 293 9.32 -17.18 9.38
CA GLN A 293 9.70 -15.80 9.09
C GLN A 293 8.57 -14.84 9.48
N HIS A 294 8.01 -15.05 10.68
CA HIS A 294 6.89 -14.27 11.20
C HIS A 294 7.29 -12.80 11.39
N ALA A 295 6.46 -11.88 10.89
CA ALA A 295 6.70 -10.43 10.91
C ALA A 295 8.06 -9.97 10.36
N SER A 296 8.78 -10.81 9.62
CA SER A 296 10.04 -10.42 8.97
C SER A 296 9.77 -9.64 7.68
N PRO A 297 10.62 -8.67 7.32
CA PRO A 297 10.59 -8.01 6.01
C PRO A 297 10.64 -9.04 4.88
N LYS A 298 9.96 -8.72 3.78
CA LYS A 298 9.86 -9.56 2.59
C LYS A 298 10.47 -8.81 1.41
N ASP A 299 10.92 -9.56 0.40
CA ASP A 299 11.45 -9.03 -0.85
C ASP A 299 12.65 -8.06 -0.69
N VAL A 300 13.51 -8.32 0.31
CA VAL A 300 14.80 -7.61 0.45
C VAL A 300 15.88 -8.33 -0.38
N GLU A 301 16.76 -7.56 -1.03
CA GLU A 301 17.85 -8.12 -1.86
C GLU A 301 18.97 -8.79 -1.04
N GLU A 302 19.10 -8.42 0.24
CA GLU A 302 20.09 -8.99 1.16
C GLU A 302 19.56 -10.28 1.85
N ALA A 303 20.48 -11.09 2.39
CA ALA A 303 20.13 -12.18 3.30
C ALA A 303 19.20 -11.65 4.39
N GLY A 304 18.09 -12.36 4.67
CA GLY A 304 17.00 -11.83 5.50
C GLY A 304 17.47 -11.25 6.83
N PHE A 305 16.88 -10.12 7.25
CA PHE A 305 17.27 -9.41 8.48
C PHE A 305 17.16 -10.22 9.77
N TYR A 306 16.37 -11.29 9.75
CA TYR A 306 16.16 -12.17 10.88
C TYR A 306 16.38 -13.61 10.44
N GLU A 307 17.10 -14.37 11.26
CA GLU A 307 17.29 -15.80 11.05
C GLU A 307 15.93 -16.53 11.02
N PRO A 308 15.78 -17.57 10.18
CA PRO A 308 14.62 -18.44 10.23
C PRO A 308 14.36 -18.93 11.66
N PHE A 309 13.09 -18.95 12.05
CA PHE A 309 12.59 -19.37 13.36
C PHE A 309 12.99 -18.47 14.56
N ALA A 310 13.70 -17.35 14.35
CA ALA A 310 14.07 -16.43 15.43
C ALA A 310 12.83 -15.90 16.19
N ALA A 311 11.71 -15.68 15.48
CA ALA A 311 10.45 -15.29 16.10
C ALA A 311 9.88 -16.39 17.02
N GLN A 312 9.95 -17.65 16.62
CA GLN A 312 9.50 -18.77 17.45
C GLN A 312 10.37 -18.92 18.70
N GLN A 313 11.69 -18.77 18.54
CA GLN A 313 12.63 -18.83 19.67
C GLN A 313 12.33 -17.74 20.70
N LEU A 314 12.13 -16.50 20.24
CA LEU A 314 11.84 -15.40 21.16
C LEU A 314 10.50 -15.57 21.86
N VAL A 315 9.42 -15.90 21.13
CA VAL A 315 8.10 -16.10 21.74
C VAL A 315 8.13 -17.27 22.73
N SER A 316 8.80 -18.37 22.38
CA SER A 316 8.99 -19.51 23.28
C SER A 316 9.73 -19.13 24.58
N ALA A 317 10.73 -18.26 24.52
CA ALA A 317 11.47 -17.81 25.69
C ALA A 317 10.61 -17.02 26.70
N TYR A 318 9.49 -16.45 26.23
CA TYR A 318 8.56 -15.68 27.06
C TYR A 318 7.19 -16.35 27.24
N GLN A 319 7.04 -17.61 26.86
CA GLN A 319 5.77 -18.34 26.91
C GLN A 319 5.14 -18.34 28.32
N ASP A 320 5.95 -18.47 29.38
CA ASP A 320 5.48 -18.45 30.78
C ASP A 320 4.94 -17.08 31.24
N LYS A 321 5.18 -16.02 30.45
CA LYS A 321 4.71 -14.65 30.70
C LYS A 321 3.53 -14.26 29.82
N LEU A 322 3.07 -15.18 28.95
CA LEU A 322 1.95 -14.98 28.05
C LEU A 322 0.78 -15.87 28.48
N GLY A 323 -0.44 -15.35 28.38
CA GLY A 323 -1.67 -16.12 28.55
C GLY A 323 -2.10 -16.87 27.26
N ILE A 324 -1.46 -16.57 26.13
CA ILE A 324 -1.67 -17.21 24.83
C ILE A 324 -0.55 -18.22 24.54
N THR A 325 -0.89 -19.37 23.95
CA THR A 325 0.09 -20.42 23.62
C THR A 325 0.58 -20.27 22.18
N MET A 326 1.89 -20.23 21.97
CA MET A 326 2.48 -20.26 20.63
C MET A 326 2.31 -21.63 19.98
N VAL A 327 1.93 -21.64 18.70
CA VAL A 327 1.96 -22.83 17.84
C VAL A 327 3.02 -22.61 16.76
N PRO A 328 4.22 -23.22 16.90
CA PRO A 328 5.26 -23.09 15.89
C PRO A 328 4.88 -23.88 14.63
N THR A 329 5.23 -23.34 13.46
CA THR A 329 5.06 -24.05 12.18
C THR A 329 6.36 -24.12 11.40
N ASP A 330 6.54 -25.22 10.65
CA ASP A 330 7.70 -25.46 9.81
C ASP A 330 7.68 -24.63 8.51
N GLU A 331 8.78 -24.65 7.77
CA GLU A 331 8.77 -24.24 6.37
C GLU A 331 8.10 -25.34 5.52
N TYR A 332 7.10 -24.99 4.73
CA TYR A 332 6.35 -25.93 3.89
C TYR A 332 6.68 -25.77 2.41
N VAL A 333 6.64 -26.88 1.67
CA VAL A 333 6.72 -26.93 0.21
C VAL A 333 5.57 -27.79 -0.35
N TYR A 334 5.22 -27.59 -1.61
CA TYR A 334 4.18 -28.39 -2.26
C TYR A 334 4.81 -29.65 -2.87
N ALA A 335 4.29 -30.83 -2.54
CA ALA A 335 4.70 -32.11 -3.14
C ALA A 335 3.66 -32.54 -4.18
N PRO A 336 3.92 -32.41 -5.51
CA PRO A 336 2.94 -32.72 -6.55
C PRO A 336 2.48 -34.18 -6.55
N SER A 337 3.40 -35.11 -6.27
CA SER A 337 3.14 -36.54 -6.17
C SER A 337 2.06 -36.88 -5.14
N ARG A 338 2.01 -36.12 -4.05
CA ARG A 338 1.08 -36.29 -2.92
C ARG A 338 -0.07 -35.28 -2.92
N LYS A 339 -0.02 -34.27 -3.80
CA LYS A 339 -0.98 -33.16 -3.93
C LYS A 339 -1.25 -32.41 -2.60
N MET A 340 -0.23 -32.24 -1.78
CA MET A 340 -0.35 -31.58 -0.47
C MET A 340 0.90 -30.78 -0.10
N PHE A 341 0.74 -29.83 0.81
CA PHE A 341 1.87 -29.16 1.44
C PHE A 341 2.44 -30.03 2.56
N LEU A 342 3.77 -30.15 2.60
CA LEU A 342 4.50 -30.89 3.63
C LEU A 342 5.63 -30.04 4.21
N PRO A 343 5.98 -30.24 5.49
CA PRO A 343 7.19 -29.65 6.06
C PRO A 343 8.41 -30.07 5.24
N LYS A 344 9.24 -29.09 4.87
CA LYS A 344 10.45 -29.27 4.05
C LYS A 344 11.42 -30.30 4.64
N GLN A 345 11.46 -30.42 5.97
CA GLN A 345 12.28 -31.38 6.69
C GLN A 345 11.80 -32.83 6.57
N LYS A 346 10.51 -33.05 6.26
CA LYS A 346 9.90 -34.38 6.12
C LYS A 346 9.95 -34.92 4.68
N ILE A 347 10.58 -34.21 3.77
CA ILE A 347 10.67 -34.59 2.36
C ILE A 347 12.11 -34.93 2.00
N ASP A 348 12.29 -36.11 1.41
CA ASP A 348 13.53 -36.45 0.74
C ASP A 348 13.55 -35.80 -0.65
N GLN A 349 14.26 -34.67 -0.76
CA GLN A 349 14.38 -33.91 -2.02
C GLN A 349 15.14 -34.67 -3.11
N SER A 350 15.86 -35.75 -2.76
CA SER A 350 16.52 -36.61 -3.75
C SER A 350 15.55 -37.61 -4.40
N ALA A 351 14.38 -37.83 -3.80
CA ALA A 351 13.38 -38.80 -4.23
C ALA A 351 12.04 -38.18 -4.67
N GLU A 352 11.72 -36.95 -4.22
CA GLU A 352 10.44 -36.29 -4.50
C GLU A 352 10.63 -34.87 -5.06
N GLU A 353 9.93 -34.56 -6.16
CA GLU A 353 9.82 -33.21 -6.69
C GLU A 353 9.07 -32.30 -5.71
N VAL A 354 9.59 -31.10 -5.49
CA VAL A 354 8.97 -30.07 -4.65
C VAL A 354 8.81 -28.79 -5.42
N LEU A 355 7.64 -28.15 -5.29
CA LEU A 355 7.33 -26.87 -5.90
C LEU A 355 7.19 -25.79 -4.84
N SER A 356 7.68 -24.61 -5.18
CA SER A 356 7.45 -23.36 -4.45
C SER A 356 7.24 -22.23 -5.45
N LEU A 357 6.52 -21.20 -5.03
CA LEU A 357 6.30 -20.00 -5.83
C LEU A 357 6.52 -18.80 -4.92
N THR A 358 7.54 -18.01 -5.25
CA THR A 358 7.85 -16.78 -4.51
C THR A 358 6.89 -15.67 -4.92
N ARG A 359 6.81 -14.61 -4.10
CA ARG A 359 6.01 -13.43 -4.43
C ARG A 359 6.47 -12.74 -5.69
N ARG A 360 7.80 -12.61 -5.86
CA ARG A 360 8.40 -12.07 -7.08
C ARG A 360 7.94 -12.87 -8.31
N GLN A 361 7.95 -14.19 -8.24
CA GLN A 361 7.47 -15.05 -9.34
C GLN A 361 5.97 -14.91 -9.56
N MET A 362 5.16 -14.91 -8.49
CA MET A 362 3.72 -14.68 -8.57
C MET A 362 3.40 -13.34 -9.24
N ARG A 363 4.01 -12.24 -8.78
CA ARG A 363 3.84 -10.90 -9.34
C ARG A 363 4.26 -10.85 -10.81
N GLN A 364 5.39 -11.46 -11.17
CA GLN A 364 5.85 -11.53 -12.55
C GLN A 364 4.85 -12.26 -13.46
N ARG A 365 4.26 -13.37 -12.99
CA ARG A 365 3.22 -14.09 -13.74
C ARG A 365 1.98 -13.22 -13.96
N LEU A 366 1.47 -12.61 -12.89
CA LEU A 366 0.28 -11.74 -12.96
C LEU A 366 0.50 -10.54 -13.91
N LEU A 367 1.66 -9.88 -13.84
CA LEU A 367 2.02 -8.77 -14.72
C LEU A 367 2.16 -9.19 -16.20
N LYS A 368 2.42 -10.47 -16.46
CA LYS A 368 2.41 -11.05 -17.82
C LYS A 368 1.04 -11.57 -18.24
N GLY A 369 0.05 -11.55 -17.36
CA GLY A 369 -1.25 -12.16 -17.60
C GLY A 369 -1.24 -13.70 -17.55
N GLU A 370 -0.17 -14.30 -17.04
CA GLU A 370 -0.04 -15.75 -16.87
C GLU A 370 -0.83 -16.19 -15.63
N SER A 371 -1.58 -17.30 -15.75
CA SER A 371 -2.32 -17.86 -14.63
C SER A 371 -1.39 -18.38 -13.52
N LEU A 372 -1.81 -18.19 -12.27
CA LEU A 372 -1.13 -18.79 -11.13
C LEU A 372 -1.43 -20.30 -11.06
N PRO A 373 -0.48 -21.14 -10.62
CA PRO A 373 -0.72 -22.58 -10.51
C PRO A 373 -1.88 -22.89 -9.56
N GLU A 374 -2.74 -23.83 -9.94
CA GLU A 374 -3.92 -24.20 -9.13
C GLU A 374 -3.53 -24.71 -7.73
N TRP A 375 -2.38 -25.38 -7.60
CA TRP A 375 -1.89 -25.84 -6.29
C TRP A 375 -1.46 -24.70 -5.37
N PHE A 376 -1.11 -23.54 -5.93
CA PHE A 376 -0.64 -22.38 -5.18
C PHE A 376 -1.83 -21.62 -4.58
N THR A 377 -2.75 -21.14 -5.41
CA THR A 377 -3.86 -20.26 -4.98
C THR A 377 -5.22 -20.73 -5.53
N TYR A 378 -6.30 -20.09 -5.08
CA TYR A 378 -7.65 -20.30 -5.60
C TYR A 378 -7.97 -19.28 -6.71
N PRO A 379 -8.79 -19.63 -7.72
CA PRO A 379 -9.13 -18.71 -8.81
C PRO A 379 -9.77 -17.39 -8.36
N ASP A 380 -10.61 -17.43 -7.33
CA ASP A 380 -11.25 -16.22 -6.78
C ASP A 380 -10.22 -15.28 -6.14
N ILE A 381 -9.21 -15.84 -5.47
CA ILE A 381 -8.12 -15.06 -4.87
C ILE A 381 -7.23 -14.53 -5.99
N GLU A 382 -6.86 -15.36 -6.96
CA GLU A 382 -6.06 -14.93 -8.13
C GLU A 382 -6.70 -13.75 -8.85
N ARG A 383 -8.04 -13.73 -9.02
CA ARG A 383 -8.75 -12.59 -9.62
C ARG A 383 -8.50 -11.30 -8.84
N GLU A 384 -8.54 -11.35 -7.51
CA GLU A 384 -8.25 -10.19 -6.66
C GLU A 384 -6.79 -9.73 -6.77
N LEU A 385 -5.84 -10.66 -6.87
CA LEU A 385 -4.42 -10.35 -7.08
C LEU A 385 -4.19 -9.75 -8.49
N ALA A 386 -4.81 -10.31 -9.52
CA ALA A 386 -4.68 -9.86 -10.91
C ALA A 386 -5.28 -8.47 -11.13
N ALA A 387 -6.27 -8.06 -10.33
CA ALA A 387 -6.85 -6.72 -10.40
C ALA A 387 -5.87 -5.61 -9.99
N VAL A 388 -4.89 -5.93 -9.13
CA VAL A 388 -3.88 -4.98 -8.64
C VAL A 388 -2.50 -5.17 -9.25
N TYR A 389 -2.28 -6.32 -9.89
CA TYR A 389 -1.15 -6.55 -10.80
C TYR A 389 -1.66 -6.83 -12.22
N PRO A 390 -2.40 -5.89 -12.83
CA PRO A 390 -2.92 -6.06 -14.18
C PRO A 390 -1.77 -6.26 -15.17
N SER A 391 -2.00 -7.15 -16.15
CA SER A 391 -1.09 -7.28 -17.28
C SER A 391 -1.02 -5.99 -18.09
N ARG A 392 0.06 -5.81 -18.86
CA ARG A 392 0.22 -4.64 -19.74
C ARG A 392 -0.96 -4.43 -20.71
N GLU A 393 -1.64 -5.51 -21.09
CA GLU A 393 -2.82 -5.46 -21.94
C GLU A 393 -4.01 -4.80 -21.24
N LYS A 394 -4.09 -4.90 -19.91
CA LYS A 394 -5.22 -4.44 -19.10
C LYS A 394 -5.00 -3.08 -18.43
N ILE A 395 -3.76 -2.60 -18.34
CA ILE A 395 -3.49 -1.24 -17.83
C ILE A 395 -3.92 -0.18 -18.84
N GLY A 396 -4.27 1.00 -18.35
CA GLY A 396 -4.38 2.17 -19.21
C GLY A 396 -3.01 2.65 -19.64
N PHE A 397 -2.96 3.38 -20.75
CA PHE A 397 -1.74 4.04 -21.20
C PHE A 397 -2.03 5.33 -21.94
N THR A 398 -1.05 6.23 -21.94
CA THR A 398 -1.07 7.48 -22.69
C THR A 398 -0.10 7.43 -23.85
N LEU A 399 -0.60 7.64 -25.07
CA LEU A 399 0.20 7.98 -26.24
C LEU A 399 0.41 9.49 -26.27
N PHE A 400 1.61 9.93 -25.95
CA PHE A 400 1.96 11.35 -25.89
C PHE A 400 2.79 11.75 -27.10
N PHE A 401 2.14 12.30 -28.12
CA PHE A 401 2.82 12.81 -29.30
C PHE A 401 3.43 14.18 -29.03
N THR A 402 4.67 14.37 -29.48
CA THR A 402 5.36 15.67 -29.48
C THR A 402 6.06 15.90 -30.81
N GLY A 403 6.21 17.15 -31.22
CA GLY A 403 6.79 17.52 -32.50
C GLY A 403 6.30 18.88 -32.98
N LEU A 404 6.96 19.41 -34.01
CA LEU A 404 6.65 20.72 -34.60
C LEU A 404 5.22 20.81 -35.15
N SER A 405 4.67 22.02 -35.27
CA SER A 405 3.38 22.23 -35.97
C SER A 405 3.47 21.67 -37.40
N GLY A 406 2.41 21.08 -37.95
CA GLY A 406 2.47 20.49 -39.30
C GLY A 406 3.29 19.19 -39.44
N SER A 407 3.89 18.66 -38.35
CA SER A 407 4.66 17.40 -38.39
C SER A 407 3.83 16.14 -38.60
N GLY A 408 2.49 16.22 -38.54
CA GLY A 408 1.59 15.08 -38.74
C GLY A 408 1.05 14.42 -37.47
N LYS A 409 1.34 14.96 -36.26
CA LYS A 409 0.83 14.44 -34.97
C LYS A 409 -0.68 14.16 -34.97
N SER A 410 -1.52 15.16 -35.25
CA SER A 410 -2.98 15.00 -35.21
C SER A 410 -3.48 13.98 -36.24
N THR A 411 -2.79 13.83 -37.38
CA THR A 411 -3.13 12.80 -38.37
C THR A 411 -2.85 11.40 -37.82
N LEU A 412 -1.63 11.16 -37.29
CA LEU A 412 -1.28 9.87 -36.69
C LEU A 412 -2.16 9.54 -35.49
N ALA A 413 -2.40 10.52 -34.61
CA ALA A 413 -3.25 10.37 -33.43
C ALA A 413 -4.68 9.96 -33.80
N ARG A 414 -5.28 10.57 -34.83
CA ARG A 414 -6.63 10.18 -35.32
C ARG A 414 -6.64 8.79 -35.95
N MET A 415 -5.62 8.44 -36.73
CA MET A 415 -5.51 7.10 -37.34
C MET A 415 -5.43 6.02 -36.27
N ILE A 416 -4.60 6.24 -35.24
CA ILE A 416 -4.46 5.30 -34.12
C ILE A 416 -5.74 5.26 -33.28
N HIS A 417 -6.36 6.40 -33.02
CA HIS A 417 -7.66 6.46 -32.36
C HIS A 417 -8.70 5.60 -33.09
N SER A 418 -8.85 5.78 -34.41
CA SER A 418 -9.80 4.97 -35.21
C SER A 418 -9.50 3.48 -35.10
N ARG A 419 -8.24 3.06 -35.26
CA ARG A 419 -7.86 1.65 -35.17
C ARG A 419 -8.14 1.04 -33.79
N LEU A 420 -7.79 1.75 -32.72
CA LEU A 420 -8.03 1.25 -31.35
C LEU A 420 -9.53 1.18 -31.01
N ILE A 421 -10.34 2.11 -31.54
CA ILE A 421 -11.80 2.05 -31.42
C ILE A 421 -12.36 0.86 -32.22
N GLU A 422 -11.88 0.63 -33.44
CA GLU A 422 -12.28 -0.52 -34.27
C GLU A 422 -11.90 -1.87 -33.63
N GLU A 423 -10.76 -1.95 -32.94
CA GLU A 423 -10.35 -3.15 -32.20
C GLU A 423 -11.27 -3.49 -31.02
N GLY A 424 -11.91 -2.49 -30.40
CA GLY A 424 -12.96 -2.68 -29.38
C GLY A 424 -12.48 -3.09 -27.98
N GLY A 425 -11.19 -2.91 -27.66
CA GLY A 425 -10.61 -3.40 -26.40
C GLY A 425 -10.80 -2.51 -25.17
N ARG A 426 -10.54 -1.20 -25.29
CA ARG A 426 -10.58 -0.23 -24.17
C ARG A 426 -11.21 1.09 -24.62
N PRO A 427 -11.79 1.88 -23.70
CA PRO A 427 -12.19 3.25 -23.99
C PRO A 427 -10.98 4.08 -24.45
N VAL A 428 -11.09 4.71 -25.61
CA VAL A 428 -10.04 5.57 -26.18
C VAL A 428 -10.51 7.02 -26.16
N THR A 429 -9.67 7.92 -25.66
CA THR A 429 -9.97 9.36 -25.62
C THR A 429 -8.90 10.13 -26.38
N LEU A 430 -9.31 10.90 -27.39
CA LEU A 430 -8.42 11.76 -28.17
C LEU A 430 -8.37 13.18 -27.60
N LEU A 431 -7.23 13.55 -27.02
CA LEU A 431 -6.89 14.89 -26.54
C LEU A 431 -6.04 15.61 -27.60
N ASP A 432 -6.64 15.88 -28.77
CA ASP A 432 -6.03 16.68 -29.85
C ASP A 432 -5.98 18.16 -29.47
N GLY A 433 -5.00 18.91 -30.00
CA GLY A 433 -4.74 20.29 -29.60
C GLY A 433 -5.94 21.22 -29.81
N ASP A 434 -6.74 21.00 -30.85
CA ASP A 434 -7.94 21.80 -31.12
C ASP A 434 -9.08 21.46 -30.12
N VAL A 435 -9.23 20.18 -29.73
CA VAL A 435 -10.22 19.72 -28.72
C VAL A 435 -9.86 20.25 -27.34
N VAL A 436 -8.59 20.16 -26.96
CA VAL A 436 -8.09 20.66 -25.68
C VAL A 436 -8.24 22.18 -25.59
N ARG A 437 -7.84 22.91 -26.64
CA ARG A 437 -7.97 24.38 -26.65
C ARG A 437 -9.43 24.82 -26.57
N LEU A 438 -10.37 24.08 -27.16
CA LEU A 438 -11.79 24.43 -27.06
C LEU A 438 -12.34 24.19 -25.64
N ASN A 439 -12.06 23.04 -25.05
CA ASN A 439 -12.77 22.57 -23.85
C ASN A 439 -12.02 22.83 -22.53
N LEU A 440 -10.70 22.92 -22.58
CA LEU A 440 -9.85 22.93 -21.38
C LEU A 440 -8.92 24.14 -21.31
N SER A 441 -8.75 24.92 -22.38
CA SER A 441 -7.69 25.94 -22.47
C SER A 441 -8.03 27.07 -23.44
N SER A 442 -9.31 27.44 -23.53
CA SER A 442 -9.80 28.46 -24.48
C SER A 442 -9.30 29.87 -24.12
N GLU A 443 -8.97 30.09 -22.86
CA GLU A 443 -8.42 31.32 -22.31
C GLU A 443 -6.89 31.43 -22.47
N LEU A 444 -6.20 30.34 -22.84
CA LEU A 444 -4.74 30.29 -22.86
C LEU A 444 -4.15 30.75 -24.21
N GLY A 445 -3.25 31.72 -24.12
CA GLY A 445 -2.44 32.20 -25.24
C GLY A 445 -1.30 31.25 -25.65
N PHE A 446 -0.17 31.83 -26.08
CA PHE A 446 1.00 31.08 -26.58
C PHE A 446 2.28 31.30 -25.79
N SER A 447 2.24 32.02 -24.66
CA SER A 447 3.39 32.20 -23.78
C SER A 447 3.90 30.88 -23.22
N LYS A 448 5.15 30.85 -22.77
CA LYS A 448 5.76 29.68 -22.12
C LYS A 448 4.92 29.20 -20.93
N GLU A 449 4.42 30.12 -20.11
CA GLU A 449 3.59 29.84 -18.92
C GLU A 449 2.25 29.23 -19.32
N HIS A 450 1.58 29.80 -20.33
CA HIS A 450 0.31 29.28 -20.83
C HIS A 450 0.47 27.90 -21.48
N ARG A 451 1.57 27.66 -22.19
CA ARG A 451 1.89 26.32 -22.72
C ARG A 451 2.14 25.33 -21.60
N ASN A 452 2.85 25.72 -20.55
CA ASN A 452 3.09 24.88 -19.39
C ASN A 452 1.77 24.44 -18.74
N LEU A 453 0.88 25.41 -18.50
CA LEU A 453 -0.42 25.15 -17.91
C LEU A 453 -1.29 24.26 -18.80
N ASN A 454 -1.29 24.50 -20.11
CA ASN A 454 -1.99 23.66 -21.07
C ASN A 454 -1.48 22.20 -21.05
N ILE A 455 -0.17 21.98 -21.04
CA ILE A 455 0.38 20.62 -20.92
C ILE A 455 0.01 19.99 -19.58
N ARG A 456 0.14 20.70 -18.46
CA ARG A 456 -0.28 20.20 -17.15
C ARG A 456 -1.74 19.76 -17.12
N ARG A 457 -2.64 20.53 -17.73
CA ARG A 457 -4.08 20.17 -17.84
C ARG A 457 -4.29 18.93 -18.70
N ILE A 458 -3.61 18.83 -19.85
CA ILE A 458 -3.65 17.61 -20.68
C ILE A 458 -3.17 16.40 -19.86
N SER A 459 -2.03 16.52 -19.19
CA SER A 459 -1.43 15.44 -18.41
C SER A 459 -2.33 15.00 -17.26
N PHE A 460 -3.00 15.92 -16.58
CA PHE A 460 -3.96 15.59 -15.53
C PHE A 460 -5.14 14.76 -16.07
N VAL A 461 -5.76 15.20 -17.17
CA VAL A 461 -6.88 14.46 -17.78
C VAL A 461 -6.41 13.11 -18.32
N ALA A 462 -5.25 13.05 -18.97
CA ALA A 462 -4.65 11.81 -19.47
C ALA A 462 -4.31 10.84 -18.35
N ASN A 463 -3.85 11.33 -17.20
CA ASN A 463 -3.60 10.53 -15.99
C ASN A 463 -4.90 9.89 -15.49
N GLU A 464 -5.98 10.65 -15.34
CA GLU A 464 -7.25 10.08 -14.86
C GLU A 464 -7.83 9.05 -15.84
N ILE A 465 -7.69 9.27 -17.15
CA ILE A 465 -8.08 8.27 -18.16
C ILE A 465 -7.23 7.00 -18.02
N THR A 466 -5.91 7.16 -17.91
CA THR A 466 -4.94 6.06 -17.79
C THR A 466 -5.18 5.24 -16.52
N LYS A 467 -5.37 5.91 -15.40
CA LYS A 467 -5.67 5.32 -14.09
C LYS A 467 -6.92 4.44 -14.10
N ASN A 468 -7.91 4.79 -14.93
CA ASN A 468 -9.15 4.03 -15.07
C ASN A 468 -9.10 2.98 -16.21
N GLY A 469 -7.90 2.58 -16.65
CA GLY A 469 -7.72 1.53 -17.67
C GLY A 469 -7.99 2.00 -19.10
N GLY A 470 -8.18 3.30 -19.33
CA GLY A 470 -8.42 3.88 -20.65
C GLY A 470 -7.15 4.15 -21.45
N ILE A 471 -7.30 4.43 -22.74
CA ILE A 471 -6.22 4.89 -23.62
C ILE A 471 -6.37 6.38 -23.87
N ALA A 472 -5.42 7.19 -23.40
CA ALA A 472 -5.38 8.61 -23.72
C ALA A 472 -4.44 8.87 -24.90
N ILE A 473 -4.90 9.59 -25.92
CA ILE A 473 -4.08 9.97 -27.08
C ILE A 473 -3.93 11.47 -27.10
N CYS A 474 -2.73 11.96 -26.77
CA CYS A 474 -2.44 13.38 -26.64
C CYS A 474 -1.58 13.84 -27.83
N ALA A 475 -1.98 14.90 -28.53
CA ALA A 475 -1.22 15.45 -29.66
C ALA A 475 -0.74 16.91 -29.51
N PRO A 476 -0.18 17.34 -28.36
CA PRO A 476 0.34 18.70 -28.20
C PRO A 476 1.69 18.89 -28.93
N ILE A 477 2.16 20.15 -28.97
CA ILE A 477 3.54 20.44 -29.38
C ILE A 477 4.51 20.03 -28.26
N ALA A 478 4.22 20.39 -27.01
CA ALA A 478 5.03 20.12 -25.81
C ALA A 478 6.54 20.42 -26.02
N PRO A 479 6.90 21.68 -26.30
CA PRO A 479 8.22 22.02 -26.83
C PRO A 479 9.36 21.90 -25.83
N TYR A 480 9.09 21.91 -24.52
CA TYR A 480 10.14 21.89 -23.50
C TYR A 480 10.23 20.54 -22.80
N THR A 481 11.45 20.06 -22.57
CA THR A 481 11.70 18.75 -21.92
C THR A 481 11.05 18.65 -20.55
N GLN A 482 11.09 19.71 -19.75
CA GLN A 482 10.49 19.72 -18.41
C GLN A 482 8.98 19.46 -18.42
N MET A 483 8.26 19.94 -19.43
CA MET A 483 6.81 19.71 -19.54
C MET A 483 6.49 18.25 -19.81
N ARG A 484 7.30 17.60 -20.66
CA ARG A 484 7.14 16.19 -21.02
C ARG A 484 7.53 15.28 -19.84
N ARG A 485 8.60 15.62 -19.11
CA ARG A 485 8.97 14.92 -17.87
C ARG A 485 7.88 15.00 -16.81
N GLY A 486 7.32 16.18 -16.54
CA GLY A 486 6.22 16.31 -15.59
C GLY A 486 4.94 15.55 -16.00
N ALA A 487 4.68 15.43 -17.30
CA ALA A 487 3.59 14.58 -17.80
C ALA A 487 3.85 13.08 -17.54
N ARG A 488 5.08 12.62 -17.83
CA ARG A 488 5.53 11.25 -17.59
C ARG A 488 5.48 10.88 -16.11
N GLU A 489 6.07 11.70 -15.25
CA GLU A 489 6.11 11.52 -13.79
C GLU A 489 4.72 11.40 -13.17
N LEU A 490 3.72 12.11 -13.71
CA LEU A 490 2.34 12.02 -13.25
C LEU A 490 1.67 10.71 -13.71
N ILE A 491 1.82 10.35 -14.99
CA ILE A 491 1.09 9.24 -15.60
C ILE A 491 1.70 7.87 -15.22
N ASP A 492 3.02 7.77 -15.08
CA ASP A 492 3.72 6.54 -14.70
C ASP A 492 3.36 6.06 -13.28
N GLN A 493 2.69 6.90 -12.48
CA GLN A 493 2.15 6.51 -11.17
C GLN A 493 0.96 5.53 -11.29
N HIS A 494 0.22 5.55 -12.40
CA HIS A 494 -1.05 4.82 -12.55
C HIS A 494 -1.13 3.94 -13.81
N GLY A 495 -0.25 4.13 -14.78
CA GLY A 495 -0.20 3.32 -16.00
C GLY A 495 1.07 3.59 -16.79
N ALA A 496 1.02 3.48 -18.11
CA ALA A 496 2.19 3.71 -18.95
C ALA A 496 2.13 5.03 -19.71
N PHE A 497 3.22 5.80 -19.68
CA PHE A 497 3.45 6.93 -20.57
C PHE A 497 4.33 6.52 -21.77
N ILE A 498 3.85 6.78 -22.99
CA ILE A 498 4.57 6.44 -24.24
C ILE A 498 4.79 7.74 -25.03
N GLU A 499 6.01 8.24 -25.01
CA GLU A 499 6.44 9.44 -25.74
C GLU A 499 6.73 9.11 -27.21
N ILE A 500 5.94 9.70 -28.10
CA ILE A 500 6.08 9.53 -29.54
C ILE A 500 6.61 10.84 -30.13
N HIS A 501 7.90 10.87 -30.45
CA HIS A 501 8.51 12.01 -31.11
C HIS A 501 8.22 11.93 -32.62
N VAL A 502 7.38 12.85 -33.11
CA VAL A 502 7.13 13.04 -34.54
C VAL A 502 8.19 13.98 -35.11
N SER A 503 9.36 13.41 -35.40
CA SER A 503 10.62 14.06 -35.76
C SER A 503 10.68 14.56 -37.20
N THR A 504 9.56 15.05 -37.74
CA THR A 504 9.49 15.52 -39.12
C THR A 504 10.27 16.82 -39.27
N PRO A 505 11.20 16.94 -40.25
CA PRO A 505 12.04 18.13 -40.38
C PRO A 505 11.23 19.43 -40.52
N LEU A 506 11.73 20.52 -39.93
CA LEU A 506 11.06 21.84 -39.96
C LEU A 506 10.70 22.29 -41.37
N LYS A 507 11.59 22.10 -42.35
CA LYS A 507 11.34 22.46 -43.76
C LYS A 507 10.11 21.75 -44.33
N VAL A 508 9.91 20.49 -43.97
CA VAL A 508 8.74 19.70 -44.41
C VAL A 508 7.48 20.18 -43.68
N CYS A 509 7.60 20.52 -42.40
CA CYS A 509 6.50 21.08 -41.60
C CYS A 509 6.02 22.42 -42.17
N GLU A 510 6.95 23.33 -42.52
CA GLU A 510 6.66 24.61 -43.17
C GLU A 510 6.00 24.42 -44.54
N ALA A 511 6.52 23.50 -45.36
CA ALA A 511 5.93 23.19 -46.67
C ALA A 511 4.48 22.64 -46.56
N ARG A 512 4.12 22.05 -45.42
CA ARG A 512 2.79 21.51 -45.12
C ARG A 512 1.90 22.48 -44.32
N ASP A 513 2.23 23.77 -44.25
CA ASP A 513 1.53 24.78 -43.43
C ASP A 513 0.10 25.08 -43.90
N ARG A 514 -0.83 24.15 -43.63
CA ARG A 514 -2.25 24.28 -44.00
C ARG A 514 -2.98 25.39 -43.24
N LYS A 515 -2.48 25.79 -42.06
CA LYS A 515 -3.12 26.79 -41.19
C LYS A 515 -2.50 28.19 -41.39
N GLY A 516 -1.49 28.34 -42.26
CA GLY A 516 -0.78 29.60 -42.50
C GLY A 516 -0.02 30.13 -41.27
N LEU A 517 0.26 29.26 -40.29
CA LEU A 517 0.87 29.64 -39.02
C LEU A 517 2.37 29.94 -39.15
N TYR A 518 3.08 29.16 -39.97
CA TYR A 518 4.48 29.39 -40.27
C TYR A 518 4.67 30.67 -41.08
N ALA A 519 3.80 30.93 -42.06
CA ALA A 519 3.83 32.17 -42.83
C ALA A 519 3.64 33.41 -41.93
N LYS A 520 2.67 33.37 -41.02
CA LYS A 520 2.43 34.42 -40.02
C LYS A 520 3.58 34.59 -39.03
N ALA A 521 4.18 33.49 -38.57
CA ALA A 521 5.34 33.52 -37.68
C ALA A 521 6.57 34.16 -38.36
N ARG A 522 6.85 33.81 -39.62
CA ARG A 522 7.95 34.41 -40.42
C ARG A 522 7.75 35.91 -40.67
N GLN A 523 6.51 36.38 -40.69
CA GLN A 523 6.16 37.80 -40.79
C GLN A 523 6.15 38.54 -39.43
N GLY A 524 6.43 37.85 -38.32
CA GLY A 524 6.42 38.43 -36.98
C GLY A 524 5.03 38.65 -36.37
N ILE A 525 3.96 38.17 -37.02
CA ILE A 525 2.57 38.31 -36.54
C ILE A 525 2.31 37.40 -35.33
N ILE A 526 2.99 36.26 -35.25
CA ILE A 526 2.98 35.37 -34.07
C ILE A 526 4.36 35.46 -33.41
N PRO A 527 4.52 36.26 -32.34
CA PRO A 527 5.85 36.59 -31.80
C PRO A 527 6.62 35.38 -31.29
N GLU A 528 5.92 34.44 -30.66
CA GLU A 528 6.49 33.25 -30.02
C GLU A 528 5.97 31.99 -30.71
N PHE A 529 6.64 31.55 -31.78
CA PHE A 529 6.26 30.36 -32.53
C PHE A 529 7.34 29.28 -32.46
N THR A 530 6.96 28.08 -32.00
CA THR A 530 7.86 26.94 -31.81
C THR A 530 8.59 26.56 -33.10
N GLY A 531 9.90 26.42 -33.02
CA GLY A 531 10.77 26.06 -34.15
C GLY A 531 11.15 27.23 -35.06
N ILE A 532 10.68 28.45 -34.77
CA ILE A 532 11.04 29.68 -35.48
C ILE A 532 11.66 30.69 -34.52
N SER A 533 10.87 31.22 -33.58
CA SER A 533 11.28 32.22 -32.59
C SER A 533 11.35 31.69 -31.16
N ASP A 534 10.77 30.52 -30.90
CA ASP A 534 10.81 29.83 -29.61
C ASP A 534 11.33 28.38 -29.80
N PRO A 535 12.21 27.86 -28.93
CA PRO A 535 12.85 26.56 -29.13
C PRO A 535 11.89 25.37 -29.11
N TYR A 536 12.37 24.26 -29.70
CA TYR A 536 11.82 22.93 -29.54
C TYR A 536 12.92 22.02 -29.02
N ASP A 537 12.84 21.62 -27.76
CA ASP A 537 13.75 20.68 -27.14
C ASP A 537 13.40 19.29 -27.66
N GLU A 538 14.19 18.76 -28.60
CA GLU A 538 13.99 17.42 -29.12
C GLU A 538 14.04 16.39 -27.97
N PRO A 539 13.08 15.44 -27.91
CA PRO A 539 13.14 14.35 -26.94
C PRO A 539 14.45 13.57 -27.09
N GLU A 540 15.16 13.30 -25.99
CA GLU A 540 16.41 12.51 -25.98
C GLU A 540 16.11 11.00 -25.98
N HIS A 541 15.15 10.57 -25.14
CA HIS A 541 14.79 9.18 -24.94
C HIS A 541 13.28 8.91 -25.12
N PRO A 542 12.68 9.25 -26.28
CA PRO A 542 11.29 8.87 -26.55
C PRO A 542 11.20 7.36 -26.78
N GLU A 543 10.09 6.73 -26.37
CA GLU A 543 9.80 5.33 -26.66
C GLU A 543 9.76 5.05 -28.17
N LEU A 544 9.30 6.03 -28.96
CA LEU A 544 9.18 5.95 -30.42
C LEU A 544 9.63 7.24 -31.10
N ARG A 545 10.40 7.11 -32.19
CA ARG A 545 10.67 8.20 -33.14
C ARG A 545 10.04 7.90 -34.49
N VAL A 546 9.30 8.87 -35.01
CA VAL A 546 8.50 8.74 -36.24
C VAL A 546 8.76 9.95 -37.13
N ASP A 547 9.38 9.72 -38.29
CA ASP A 547 9.57 10.75 -39.32
C ASP A 547 8.51 10.58 -40.41
N THR A 548 7.57 11.54 -40.50
CA THR A 548 6.50 11.52 -41.51
C THR A 548 6.94 12.04 -42.88
N SER A 549 8.23 12.35 -43.06
CA SER A 549 8.84 12.54 -44.38
C SER A 549 9.33 11.22 -44.99
N GLN A 550 9.55 10.19 -44.16
CA GLN A 550 10.09 8.89 -44.57
C GLN A 550 8.98 7.83 -44.60
N GLY A 551 8.12 7.90 -45.62
CA GLY A 551 6.99 6.98 -45.83
C GLY A 551 5.62 7.63 -45.63
N THR A 552 4.57 6.83 -45.75
CA THR A 552 3.19 7.28 -45.65
C THR A 552 2.74 7.40 -44.19
N PRO A 553 1.71 8.23 -43.88
CA PRO A 553 1.09 8.24 -42.55
C PRO A 553 0.61 6.86 -42.09
N MET A 554 0.18 6.00 -43.01
CA MET A 554 -0.27 4.65 -42.71
C MET A 554 0.86 3.74 -42.22
N GLU A 555 2.03 3.80 -42.87
CA GLU A 555 3.22 3.06 -42.45
C GLU A 555 3.72 3.55 -41.08
N GLN A 556 3.69 4.86 -40.84
CA GLN A 556 4.09 5.42 -39.54
C GLN A 556 3.11 5.05 -38.42
N ALA A 557 1.80 5.08 -38.68
CA ALA A 557 0.80 4.60 -37.73
C ALA A 557 0.96 3.10 -37.46
N GLN A 558 1.30 2.30 -38.48
CA GLN A 558 1.57 0.87 -38.33
C GLN A 558 2.76 0.61 -37.39
N LYS A 559 3.85 1.40 -37.48
CA LYS A 559 4.99 1.27 -36.56
C LYS A 559 4.58 1.47 -35.11
N ILE A 560 3.70 2.43 -34.85
CA ILE A 560 3.20 2.69 -33.50
C ILE A 560 2.33 1.52 -33.02
N MET A 561 1.43 0.99 -33.86
CA MET A 561 0.64 -0.19 -33.51
C MET A 561 1.51 -1.43 -33.25
N LEU A 562 2.53 -1.68 -34.07
CA LEU A 562 3.47 -2.80 -33.88
C LEU A 562 4.27 -2.66 -32.58
N TYR A 563 4.66 -1.43 -32.21
CA TYR A 563 5.26 -1.18 -30.90
C TYR A 563 4.31 -1.55 -29.76
N LEU A 564 3.04 -1.13 -29.84
CA LEU A 564 2.05 -1.44 -28.81
C LEU A 564 1.82 -2.94 -28.65
N ILE A 565 1.78 -3.69 -29.74
CA ILE A 565 1.69 -5.16 -29.74
C ILE A 565 2.95 -5.76 -29.11
N ARG A 566 4.14 -5.36 -29.59
CA ARG A 566 5.43 -5.89 -29.11
C ARG A 566 5.64 -5.68 -27.62
N GLU A 567 5.25 -4.51 -27.10
CA GLU A 567 5.37 -4.17 -25.70
C GLU A 567 4.25 -4.76 -24.82
N GLY A 568 3.28 -5.48 -25.42
CA GLY A 568 2.18 -6.16 -24.73
C GLY A 568 1.05 -5.25 -24.29
N PHE A 569 0.94 -4.04 -24.84
CA PHE A 569 -0.20 -3.15 -24.58
C PHE A 569 -1.45 -3.58 -25.33
N LEU A 570 -1.31 -4.25 -26.47
CA LEU A 570 -2.41 -4.83 -27.23
C LEU A 570 -2.21 -6.36 -27.22
N GLY A 571 -3.30 -7.12 -27.03
CA GLY A 571 -3.24 -8.58 -26.99
C GLY A 571 -2.68 -9.17 -28.29
N ASN A 572 -1.96 -10.29 -28.17
CA ASN A 572 -1.47 -11.06 -29.32
C ASN A 572 -2.52 -12.05 -29.87
N ASP A 573 -3.62 -12.25 -29.13
CA ASP A 573 -4.58 -13.30 -29.42
C ASP A 573 -5.72 -12.76 -30.28
N LYS A 574 -5.55 -12.90 -31.59
CA LYS A 574 -6.66 -13.28 -32.46
C LYS A 574 -6.23 -14.51 -33.27
N GLU A 575 -6.24 -15.67 -32.63
CA GLU A 575 -6.68 -16.88 -33.33
C GLU A 575 -8.17 -16.68 -33.64
N GLU A 576 -8.46 -15.96 -34.71
CA GLU A 576 -9.70 -15.95 -35.49
C GLU A 576 -9.67 -14.70 -36.37
N PHE A 577 -9.29 -14.88 -37.64
CA PHE A 577 -10.13 -14.60 -38.80
C PHE A 577 -9.51 -15.23 -40.06
#